data_AF-A0A231NXN9-F1
#
_entry.id   AF-A0A231NXN9-F1
#
_cell.length_a   1.000
_cell.length_b   1.000
_cell.length_c   1.000
_cell.angle_alpha   90.00
_cell.angle_beta   90.00
_cell.angle_gamma   90.00
#
_symmetry.space_group_name_H-M   'P 1'
#
loop_
_entity.id
_entity.type
_entity.pdbx_description
1 polymer ?
#
loop_
_entity_poly.entity_id
_entity_poly.type
_entity_poly.pdbx_seq_one_letter_code
_entity_poly.pdbx_strand_id
1 'polypeptide(L)' 'MDRFIRGTTHIYIACGATDFRKQMDGLAVVVNMEFKLDPFSNTCAFICKCPKRWRSENPIHLV' A
#
# COMPACT_ATOMS: atom_id res chain seq x y z
N MET A 1 18.27 10.02 -5.59
CA MET A 1 16.85 9.80 -5.28
C MET A 1 16.67 8.57 -4.36
N ASP A 2 17.70 8.16 -3.62
CA ASP A 2 17.78 6.84 -2.95
C ASP A 2 17.47 6.84 -1.45
N ARG A 3 17.06 7.99 -0.91
CA ARG A 3 16.87 8.14 0.55
C ARG A 3 15.72 7.28 1.08
N PHE A 4 14.75 6.95 0.23
CA PHE A 4 13.60 6.13 0.57
C PHE A 4 13.92 4.63 0.65
N ILE A 5 14.93 4.15 -0.10
CA ILE A 5 15.28 2.73 -0.13
C ILE A 5 16.32 2.39 0.94
N ARG A 6 17.15 3.37 1.36
CA ARG A 6 18.17 3.17 2.40
C ARG A 6 17.52 3.00 3.78
N GLY A 7 17.22 1.76 4.15
CA GLY A 7 16.64 1.38 5.44
C GLY A 7 15.36 0.56 5.33
N THR A 8 14.80 0.45 4.12
CA THR A 8 13.62 -0.36 3.85
C THR A 8 14.05 -1.76 3.46
N THR A 9 13.62 -2.75 4.24
CA THR A 9 13.89 -4.17 3.99
C THR A 9 12.83 -4.78 3.06
N HIS A 10 11.60 -4.26 3.12
CA HIS A 10 10.47 -4.78 2.36
C HIS A 10 9.71 -3.67 1.64
N ILE A 11 9.52 -3.85 0.33
CA ILE A 11 8.73 -2.94 -0.50
C ILE A 11 7.50 -3.72 -0.95
N TYR A 12 6.33 -3.25 -0.56
CA TYR A 12 5.04 -3.84 -0.92
C TYR A 12 4.34 -2.93 -1.92
N ILE A 13 3.96 -3.48 -3.08
CA ILE A 13 3.28 -2.70 -4.12
C ILE A 13 1.83 -3.17 -4.22
N ALA A 14 0.89 -2.28 -3.90
CA ALA A 14 -0.53 -2.50 -4.15
C ALA A 14 -0.82 -2.36 -5.66
N CYS A 15 -1.09 -3.49 -6.30
CA CYS A 15 -1.41 -3.56 -7.73
C CYS A 15 -2.91 -3.44 -8.06
N GLY A 16 -3.78 -3.33 -7.04
CA GLY A 16 -5.23 -3.16 -7.19
C GLY A 16 -5.69 -1.70 -7.19
N ALA A 17 -6.98 -1.48 -7.47
CA ALA A 17 -7.58 -0.16 -7.36
C ALA A 17 -7.77 0.21 -5.88
N THR A 18 -6.79 0.90 -5.30
CA THR A 18 -6.88 1.36 -3.91
C THR A 18 -7.71 2.64 -3.86
N ASP A 19 -8.82 2.57 -3.12
CA ASP A 19 -9.66 3.74 -2.88
C ASP A 19 -9.03 4.72 -1.88
N PHE A 20 -8.24 5.66 -2.39
CA PHE A 20 -7.67 6.75 -1.60
C PHE A 20 -8.71 7.74 -1.06
N ARG A 21 -10.00 7.59 -1.36
CA ARG A 21 -11.05 8.34 -0.64
C ARG A 21 -11.01 8.07 0.87
N LYS A 22 -10.44 6.94 1.31
CA LYS A 22 -10.18 6.63 2.73
C LYS A 22 -8.81 7.11 3.26
N GLN A 23 -8.03 7.85 2.46
CA GLN A 23 -6.68 8.34 2.79
C GLN A 23 -5.71 7.23 3.25
N MET A 24 -4.53 7.63 3.76
CA MET A 24 -3.48 6.71 4.23
C MET A 24 -3.98 5.75 5.33
N ASP A 25 -4.89 6.20 6.18
CA ASP A 25 -5.39 5.41 7.31
C ASP A 25 -6.21 4.20 6.84
N GLY A 26 -7.05 4.37 5.81
CA GLY A 26 -7.82 3.27 5.24
C GLY A 26 -6.93 2.17 4.65
N LEU A 27 -5.80 2.55 4.05
CA LEU A 27 -4.81 1.61 3.55
C LEU A 27 -4.08 0.90 4.70
N ALA A 28 -3.67 1.64 5.74
CA ALA A 28 -3.01 1.09 6.91
C ALA A 28 -3.88 0.02 7.59
N VAL A 29 -5.19 0.26 7.71
CA VAL A 29 -6.14 -0.71 8.25
C VAL A 29 -6.23 -1.96 7.38
N VAL A 30 -6.30 -1.83 6.06
CA VAL A 30 -6.33 -3.00 5.14
C VAL A 30 -5.03 -3.80 5.21
N VAL A 31 -3.88 -3.14 5.25
CA VAL A 31 -2.57 -3.80 5.38
C VAL A 31 -2.46 -4.57 6.71
N ASN A 32 -2.95 -3.98 7.79
CA ASN A 32 -2.92 -4.61 9.10
C ASN A 32 -3.95 -5.76 9.22
N MET A 33 -5.16 -5.60 8.69
CA MET A 33 -6.21 -6.63 8.78
C MET A 33 -6.02 -7.79 7.79
N GLU A 34 -5.79 -7.49 6.51
CA GLU A 34 -5.71 -8.51 5.45
C GLU A 34 -4.34 -9.16 5.36
N PHE A 35 -3.27 -8.38 5.56
CA PHE A 35 -1.89 -8.86 5.39
C PHE A 35 -1.15 -9.06 6.73
N LYS A 36 -1.75 -8.66 7.87
CA LYS A 36 -1.13 -8.74 9.21
C LYS A 36 0.26 -8.07 9.26
N LEU A 37 0.45 -7.04 8.44
CA LEU A 37 1.68 -6.26 8.36
C LEU A 37 1.50 -4.94 9.12
N ASP A 38 2.58 -4.44 9.72
CA ASP A 38 2.57 -3.13 10.35
C ASP A 38 2.92 -2.03 9.32
N PRO A 39 1.94 -1.20 8.90
CA PRO A 39 2.16 -0.14 7.92
C PRO A 39 3.05 1.00 8.44
N PHE A 40 3.27 1.07 9.76
CA PHE A 40 4.09 2.10 10.41
C PHE A 40 5.52 1.62 10.70
N SER A 41 5.88 0.40 10.31
CA SER A 41 7.24 -0.10 10.47
C SER A 41 8.20 0.70 9.58
N ASN A 42 9.29 1.19 10.18
CA ASN A 42 10.36 1.91 9.47
C ASN A 42 11.07 1.08 8.40
N THR A 43 10.80 -0.23 8.34
CA THR A 43 11.41 -1.17 7.39
C THR A 43 10.51 -1.53 6.21
N CYS A 44 9.26 -1.06 6.20
CA CYS A 44 8.26 -1.39 5.19
C CYS A 44 7.85 -0.15 4.39
N ALA A 45 7.97 -0.23 3.07
CA ALA A 45 7.49 0.79 2.14
C ALA A 45 6.25 0.28 1.40
N PHE A 46 5.16 1.06 1.41
CA PHE A 46 3.94 0.71 0.69
C PHE A 46 3.74 1.67 -0.49
N ILE A 47 3.65 1.13 -1.70
CA ILE A 47 3.41 1.88 -2.93
C ILE A 47 2.01 1.55 -3.43
N CYS A 48 1.16 2.56 -3.56
CA CYS A 48 -0.20 2.39 -4.07
C CYS A 48 -0.42 3.21 -5.34
N LYS A 49 -1.12 2.62 -6.31
CA LYS A 49 -1.50 3.30 -7.55
C LYS A 49 -2.93 3.84 -7.43
N CYS A 50 -3.12 5.13 -7.74
CA CYS A 50 -4.44 5.72 -7.92
C CYS A 50 -4.85 5.63 -9.39
N PRO A 51 -5.74 4.69 -9.80
CA PRO A 51 -6.26 4.71 -11.16
C PRO A 51 -7.16 5.95 -11.36
N LYS A 52 -6.96 6.71 -12.44
CA LYS A 52 -7.83 7.86 -12.79
C LYS A 52 -9.26 7.45 -13.18
N ARG A 53 -9.50 6.15 -13.42
CA ARG A 53 -10.80 5.58 -13.79
C ARG A 53 -11.09 4.42 -12.84
N TRP A 54 -12.10 4.57 -11.99
CA TRP A 54 -12.58 3.50 -11.11
C TRP A 54 -13.21 2.40 -11.96
N ARG A 55 -12.45 1.34 -12.24
CA ARG A 55 -13.01 0.06 -12.67
C ARG A 55 -13.21 -0.75 -11.40
N SER A 56 -14.47 -0.85 -10.99
CA SER A 56 -14.91 -1.75 -9.92
C SER A 56 -14.32 -3.14 -10.17
N GLU A 57 -13.91 -3.85 -9.12
CA GLU A 57 -13.66 -5.31 -9.05
C GLU A 57 -12.23 -5.87 -9.11
N ASN A 58 -11.15 -5.09 -8.95
CA ASN A 58 -9.83 -5.73 -8.71
C ASN A 58 -9.44 -5.67 -7.23
N PRO A 59 -9.21 -6.82 -6.56
CA PRO A 59 -8.73 -6.86 -5.18
C PRO A 59 -7.37 -6.17 -5.06
N ILE A 60 -7.08 -5.61 -3.89
CA ILE A 60 -5.75 -5.10 -3.58
C ILE A 60 -4.84 -6.30 -3.38
N HIS A 61 -3.93 -6.52 -4.32
CA HIS A 61 -2.84 -7.48 -4.18
C HIS A 61 -1.56 -6.73 -3.86
N LEU A 62 -0.92 -7.07 -2.73
CA LEU A 62 0.45 -6.66 -2.44
C LEU A 62 1.39 -7.65 -3.12
N VAL A 63 2.27 -7.12 -3.98
CA VAL A 63 3.38 -7.85 -4.60
C VAL A 63 4.67 -7.49 -3.90
#